data_AF-A0A9W5UZT9-F1
#
_entry.id   AF-A0A9W5UZT9-F1
#
_cell.length_a   1.000
_cell.length_b   1.000
_cell.length_c   1.000
_cell.angle_alpha   90.00
_cell.angle_beta   90.00
_cell.angle_gamma   90.00
#
_symmetry.space_group_name_H-M   'P 1'
#
loop_
_entity.id
_entity.type
_entity.pdbx_description
1 polymer ?
#
loop_
_entity_poly.entity_id
_entity_poly.type
_entity_poly.pdbx_seq_one_letter_code
_entity_poly.pdbx_strand_id
1 'polypeptide(L)'
;MKNLVGIDIGVKELAVCSDGRKFTNINKTKSVKKAEERLRRLQRQVSRKYQMNKEGNRFVKTSNIIKIESKIRYLHRRLSNIRTNHLHQATNDIVKTKPYRIVMKTLNIKGMMKNEHL
;
A
#
# COMPACT_ATOMS: atom_id res chain seq x y z
N MET A 1 -29.58 -23.10 -3.21
CA MET A 1 -28.77 -22.51 -4.30
C MET A 1 -27.31 -22.43 -3.86
N LYS A 2 -26.35 -22.84 -4.69
CA LYS A 2 -24.92 -22.71 -4.39
C LYS A 2 -24.49 -21.25 -4.64
N ASN A 3 -24.08 -20.55 -3.58
CA ASN A 3 -23.68 -19.14 -3.66
C ASN A 3 -22.30 -19.00 -4.33
N LEU A 4 -22.24 -18.44 -5.55
CA LEU A 4 -20.99 -18.16 -6.27
C LEU A 4 -20.72 -16.66 -6.25
N VAL A 5 -19.49 -16.27 -5.88
CA VAL A 5 -19.08 -14.86 -5.83
C VAL A 5 -17.95 -14.63 -6.83
N GLY A 6 -18.23 -13.80 -7.85
CA GLY A 6 -17.22 -13.24 -8.73
C GLY A 6 -16.61 -11.98 -8.11
N ILE A 7 -15.29 -11.81 -8.23
CA ILE A 7 -14.53 -10.68 -7.70
C ILE A 7 -13.70 -10.07 -8.83
N ASP A 8 -13.88 -8.78 -9.09
CA ASP A 8 -13.03 -8.01 -10.02
C ASP A 8 -12.14 -7.05 -9.23
N ILE A 9 -10.81 -7.21 -9.35
CA ILE A 9 -9.82 -6.38 -8.65
C ILE A 9 -9.44 -5.16 -9.51
N GLY A 10 -9.41 -3.98 -8.90
CA GLY A 10 -9.18 -2.73 -9.62
C GLY A 10 -8.21 -1.75 -8.95
N VAL A 11 -7.95 -0.66 -9.67
CA VAL A 11 -7.19 0.50 -9.16
C VAL A 11 -8.14 1.53 -8.53
N LYS A 12 -9.35 1.69 -9.09
CA LYS A 12 -10.33 2.65 -8.61
C LYS A 12 -10.89 2.24 -7.25
N GLU A 13 -11.57 1.10 -7.25
CA GLU A 13 -11.95 0.32 -6.08
C GLU A 13 -10.94 -0.81 -5.90
N LEU A 14 -10.74 -1.29 -4.68
CA LEU A 14 -9.89 -2.46 -4.44
C LEU A 14 -10.50 -3.70 -5.11
N ALA A 15 -11.79 -3.92 -4.89
CA ALA A 15 -12.51 -5.05 -5.46
C ALA A 15 -14.00 -4.76 -5.60
N VAL A 16 -14.64 -5.31 -6.64
CA VAL A 16 -16.10 -5.29 -6.84
C VAL A 16 -16.59 -6.72 -6.95
N CYS A 17 -17.62 -7.07 -6.18
CA CYS A 17 -18.19 -8.40 -6.14
C CYS A 17 -19.48 -8.50 -6.95
N SER A 18 -19.75 -9.68 -7.53
CA SER A 18 -20.97 -9.96 -8.29
C SER A 18 -22.26 -9.90 -7.47
N ASP A 19 -22.14 -9.96 -6.14
CA ASP A 19 -23.25 -9.81 -5.18
C ASP A 19 -23.54 -8.34 -4.80
N GLY A 20 -22.89 -7.39 -5.48
CA GLY A 20 -23.10 -5.95 -5.30
C GLY A 20 -22.18 -5.29 -4.27
N ARG A 21 -21.38 -6.07 -3.51
CA ARG A 21 -20.42 -5.51 -2.56
C ARG A 21 -19.26 -4.83 -3.27
N LYS A 22 -18.78 -3.72 -2.70
CA LYS A 22 -17.65 -2.94 -3.21
C LYS A 22 -16.67 -2.66 -2.07
N PHE A 23 -15.41 -2.99 -2.29
CA PHE A 23 -14.32 -2.72 -1.36
C PHE A 23 -13.51 -1.54 -1.87
N THR A 24 -13.49 -0.47 -1.09
CA THR A 24 -12.80 0.76 -1.48
C THR A 24 -11.29 0.60 -1.45
N ASN A 25 -10.59 1.40 -2.26
CA ASN A 25 -9.13 1.42 -2.25
C ASN A 25 -8.61 2.27 -1.07
N ILE A 26 -8.11 1.59 -0.02
CA ILE A 26 -7.60 2.21 1.21
C ILE A 26 -6.47 3.23 0.95
N ASN A 27 -5.71 3.07 -0.13
CA ASN A 27 -4.62 3.99 -0.47
C ASN A 27 -5.13 5.39 -0.85
N LYS A 28 -6.41 5.54 -1.18
CA LYS A 28 -7.02 6.83 -1.51
C LYS A 28 -7.45 7.63 -0.27
N THR A 29 -7.46 7.02 0.91
CA THR A 29 -7.88 7.69 2.15
C THR A 29 -6.94 8.84 2.53
N LYS A 30 -7.49 9.88 3.17
CA LYS A 30 -6.70 11.05 3.63
C LYS A 30 -5.58 10.64 4.59
N SER A 31 -5.80 9.64 5.43
CA SER A 31 -4.81 9.16 6.41
C SER A 31 -3.62 8.48 5.74
N VAL A 32 -3.87 7.60 4.75
CA VAL A 32 -2.80 6.94 3.99
C VAL A 32 -2.02 7.94 3.15
N LYS A 33 -2.71 8.82 2.41
CA LYS A 33 -2.06 9.88 1.62
C LYS A 33 -1.14 10.76 2.46
N LYS A 34 -1.61 11.24 3.62
CA LYS A 34 -0.79 12.03 4.56
C LYS A 34 0.43 11.25 5.07
N ALA A 35 0.28 9.96 5.35
CA ALA A 35 1.39 9.13 5.79
C ALA A 35 2.43 8.90 4.67
N GLU A 36 1.99 8.70 3.43
CA GLU A 36 2.86 8.57 2.25
C GLU A 36 3.59 9.89 1.93
N GLU A 37 2.90 11.02 1.99
CA GLU A 37 3.53 12.34 1.84
C GLU A 37 4.61 12.58 2.90
N ARG A 38 4.30 12.25 4.16
CA ARG A 38 5.28 12.34 5.24
C ARG A 38 6.47 11.41 5.01
N LEU A 39 6.22 10.18 4.56
CA LEU A 39 7.27 9.21 4.23
C LEU A 39 8.20 9.79 3.14
N ARG A 40 7.62 10.32 2.05
CA ARG A 40 8.37 10.96 0.96
C ARG A 40 9.21 12.13 1.45
N ARG A 41 8.66 12.98 2.33
CA ARG A 41 9.40 14.11 2.93
C ARG A 41 10.59 13.63 3.76
N LEU A 42 10.42 12.61 4.59
CA LEU A 42 11.50 12.06 5.42
C LEU A 42 12.57 11.35 4.57
N GLN A 43 12.18 10.61 3.53
CA GLN A 43 13.12 9.99 2.60
C GLN A 43 14.00 11.04 1.89
N ARG A 44 13.41 12.15 1.44
CA ARG A 44 14.17 13.27 0.87
C ARG A 44 15.08 13.93 1.92
N GLN A 45 14.59 14.09 3.15
CA GLN A 45 15.36 14.68 4.25
C GLN A 45 16.58 13.82 4.60
N VAL A 46 16.41 12.50 4.71
CA VAL A 46 17.52 11.59 5.06
C VAL A 46 18.54 11.53 3.93
N SER A 47 18.10 11.49 2.67
CA SER A 47 18.98 11.53 1.50
C SER A 47 19.86 12.79 1.49
N ARG A 48 19.26 13.98 1.67
CA ARG A 48 20.04 15.23 1.79
C ARG A 48 21.02 15.21 2.95
N LYS A 49 20.62 14.69 4.11
CA LYS A 49 21.52 14.59 5.27
C LYS A 49 22.68 13.65 5.00
N TYR A 50 22.46 12.53 4.30
CA TYR A 50 23.55 11.66 3.89
C TYR A 50 24.56 12.41 3.01
N GLN A 51 24.08 13.15 1.99
CA GLN A 51 24.96 13.96 1.15
C GLN A 51 25.74 15.03 1.93
N MET A 52 25.10 15.71 2.89
CA MET A 52 25.77 16.72 3.71
C MET A 52 26.81 16.14 4.69
N ASN A 53 26.64 14.91 5.16
CA ASN A 53 27.57 14.25 6.09
C ASN A 53 28.56 13.33 5.34
N LYS A 54 28.84 13.63 4.07
CA LYS A 54 29.81 12.89 3.27
C LYS A 54 31.22 13.36 3.65
N GLU A 55 32.09 12.42 3.97
CA GLU A 55 33.52 12.66 4.21
C GLU A 55 34.31 11.89 3.14
N GLY A 56 34.90 12.60 2.18
CA GLY A 56 35.56 11.97 1.03
C GLY A 56 34.61 11.03 0.29
N ASN A 57 34.91 9.73 0.27
CA ASN A 57 34.10 8.70 -0.41
C ASN A 57 33.10 7.96 0.51
N ARG A 58 32.99 8.34 1.78
CA ARG A 58 32.10 7.66 2.75
C ARG A 58 31.01 8.58 3.27
N PHE A 59 29.89 7.97 3.64
CA PHE A 59 28.80 8.65 4.32
C PHE A 59 28.89 8.45 5.83
N VAL A 60 28.88 9.54 6.60
CA VAL A 60 28.91 9.47 8.06
C VAL A 60 27.49 9.51 8.62
N LYS A 61 27.17 8.48 9.41
CA LYS A 61 25.84 8.31 10.00
C LYS A 61 25.78 8.98 11.35
N THR A 62 25.06 10.09 11.43
CA THR A 62 24.83 10.83 12.69
C THR A 62 23.61 10.29 13.45
N SER A 63 23.54 10.58 14.75
CA SER A 63 22.37 10.26 15.59
C SER A 63 21.06 10.84 15.03
N ASN A 64 21.12 12.00 14.37
CA ASN A 64 19.98 12.61 13.68
C ASN A 64 19.51 11.81 12.46
N ILE A 65 20.43 11.24 11.67
CA ILE A 65 20.09 10.35 10.55
C ILE A 65 19.39 9.09 11.08
N ILE A 66 19.94 8.47 12.14
CA ILE A 66 19.34 7.28 12.78
C ILE A 66 17.91 7.58 13.26
N LYS A 67 17.68 8.74 13.89
CA LYS A 67 16.34 9.17 14.32
C LYS A 67 15.36 9.30 13.14
N ILE A 68 15.80 9.84 12.00
CA ILE A 68 14.94 9.98 10.81
C ILE A 68 14.62 8.62 10.19
N GLU A 69 15.61 7.73 10.06
CA GLU A 69 15.39 6.36 9.58
C GLU A 69 14.39 5.60 10.46
N SER A 70 14.49 5.72 11.79
CA SER A 70 13.52 5.12 12.71
C SER A 70 12.10 5.62 12.44
N LYS A 71 11.92 6.92 12.14
CA LYS A 71 10.62 7.48 11.75
C LYS A 71 10.14 6.92 10.41
N ILE A 72 11.04 6.75 9.43
CA ILE A 72 10.73 6.12 8.13
C ILE A 72 10.26 4.67 8.33
N ARG A 73 11.00 3.87 9.11
CA ARG A 73 10.65 2.49 9.45
C ARG A 73 9.27 2.41 10.12
N TYR A 74 8.99 3.29 11.07
CA TYR A 74 7.69 3.35 11.73
C TYR A 74 6.56 3.66 10.72
N LEU A 75 6.77 4.57 9.78
CA LEU A 75 5.76 4.87 8.75
C LEU A 75 5.54 3.71 7.79
N HIS A 76 6.59 3.00 7.37
CA HIS A 76 6.45 1.79 6.57
C HIS A 76 5.61 0.74 7.30
N ARG A 77 5.93 0.47 8.57
CA ARG A 77 5.15 -0.46 9.40
C ARG A 77 3.70 -0.03 9.52
N ARG A 78 3.45 1.26 9.81
CA ARG A 78 2.08 1.80 9.92
C ARG A 78 1.29 1.63 8.62
N LEU A 79 1.88 1.97 7.47
CA LEU A 79 1.24 1.82 6.17
C LEU A 79 0.96 0.36 5.85
N SER A 80 1.91 -0.54 6.13
CA SER A 80 1.72 -1.98 5.96
C SER A 80 0.55 -2.48 6.81
N ASN A 81 0.52 -2.13 8.10
CA ASN A 81 -0.54 -2.56 9.01
C ASN A 81 -1.92 -2.06 8.58
N ILE A 82 -2.03 -0.81 8.11
CA ILE A 82 -3.29 -0.28 7.59
C ILE A 82 -3.77 -1.10 6.38
N ARG A 83 -2.87 -1.37 5.43
CA ARG A 83 -3.19 -2.13 4.21
C ARG A 83 -3.56 -3.58 4.53
N THR A 84 -2.78 -4.25 5.37
CA THR A 84 -3.03 -5.62 5.81
C THR A 84 -4.36 -5.73 6.56
N ASN A 85 -4.65 -4.81 7.48
CA ASN A 85 -5.93 -4.79 8.19
C ASN A 85 -7.11 -4.61 7.22
N HIS A 86 -7.00 -3.69 6.25
CA HIS A 86 -8.04 -3.49 5.25
C HIS A 86 -8.30 -4.75 4.40
N LEU A 87 -7.23 -5.44 3.99
CA LEU A 87 -7.34 -6.71 3.26
C LEU A 87 -8.01 -7.80 4.11
N HIS A 88 -7.68 -7.90 5.39
CA HIS A 88 -8.31 -8.86 6.29
C HIS A 88 -9.80 -8.57 6.51
N GLN A 89 -10.17 -7.29 6.68
CA GLN A 89 -11.58 -6.89 6.78
C GLN A 89 -12.35 -7.28 5.52
N ALA A 90 -11.83 -6.95 4.33
CA ALA A 90 -12.46 -7.32 3.06
C ALA A 90 -12.60 -8.84 2.89
N THR A 91 -11.53 -9.59 3.19
CA THR A 91 -11.54 -11.06 3.10
C THR A 91 -12.53 -11.68 4.07
N ASN A 92 -12.56 -11.19 5.32
CA ASN A 92 -13.49 -11.66 6.34
C ASN A 92 -14.94 -11.42 5.92
N ASP A 93 -15.24 -10.24 5.37
CA ASP A 93 -16.58 -9.92 4.89
C ASP A 93 -17.02 -10.85 3.75
N ILE A 94 -16.12 -11.18 2.82
CA ILE A 94 -16.40 -12.14 1.74
C ILE A 94 -16.62 -13.55 2.30
N VAL A 95 -15.74 -14.03 3.18
CA VAL A 95 -15.81 -15.40 3.70
C VAL A 95 -17.03 -15.62 4.60
N LYS A 96 -17.46 -14.60 5.35
CA LYS A 96 -18.67 -14.65 6.18
C LYS A 96 -19.95 -14.96 5.39
N THR A 97 -20.01 -14.66 4.09
CA THR A 97 -21.17 -15.03 3.25
C THR A 97 -21.16 -16.49 2.81
N LYS A 98 -20.19 -17.28 3.29
CA LYS A 98 -20.02 -18.72 3.03
C LYS A 98 -20.20 -19.07 1.54
N PRO A 99 -19.44 -18.42 0.63
CA PRO A 99 -19.54 -18.71 -0.79
C PRO A 99 -19.13 -20.16 -1.05
N TYR A 100 -19.92 -20.86 -1.86
CA TYR A 100 -19.57 -22.20 -2.35
C TYR A 100 -18.35 -22.15 -3.29
N ARG A 101 -18.21 -21.07 -4.07
CA ARG A 101 -17.10 -20.85 -4.99
C ARG A 101 -16.80 -19.36 -5.14
N ILE A 102 -15.52 -19.02 -5.17
CA ILE A 102 -15.03 -17.67 -5.46
C ILE A 102 -14.30 -17.71 -6.81
N VAL A 103 -14.65 -16.80 -7.72
CA VAL A 103 -13.94 -16.61 -8.99
C VAL A 103 -13.36 -15.20 -8.98
N MET A 104 -12.09 -15.04 -9.31
CA MET A 104 -11.40 -13.77 -9.22
C MET A 104 -10.75 -13.40 -10.55
N LYS A 105 -10.99 -12.16 -10.99
CA LYS A 105 -10.28 -11.54 -12.10
C LYS A 105 -9.21 -10.59 -11.56
N THR A 106 -8.00 -10.73 -12.08
CA THR A 106 -6.85 -9.92 -11.69
C THR A 106 -6.47 -8.93 -12.78
N LEU A 107 -5.89 -7.81 -12.38
CA LEU A 107 -5.33 -6.81 -13.29
C LEU A 107 -3.91 -7.20 -13.72
N ASN A 108 -3.57 -7.05 -15.00
CA ASN A 108 -2.20 -7.24 -15.50
C ASN A 108 -1.31 -6.05 -15.14
N ILE A 109 -0.95 -5.93 -13.86
CA ILE A 109 -0.17 -4.82 -13.31
C ILE A 109 1.20 -4.71 -13.99
N LYS A 110 1.85 -5.85 -14.27
CA LYS A 110 3.15 -5.87 -14.97
C LYS A 110 3.06 -5.26 -16.37
N GLY A 111 2.00 -5.54 -17.10
CA GLY A 111 1.75 -4.92 -18.41
C GLY A 111 1.51 -3.43 -18.32
N MET A 112 0.73 -2.99 -17.32
CA MET A 112 0.44 -1.57 -17.09
C MET A 112 1.69 -0.77 -16.72
N MET A 113 2.58 -1.32 -15.89
CA MET A 113 3.82 -0.64 -15.50
C MET A 113 4.82 -0.44 -16.66
N LYS A 114 4.72 -1.23 -17.72
CA LYS A 114 5.57 -1.13 -18.91
C LYS A 114 5.06 -0.16 -19.96
N ASN A 115 3.80 0.26 -19.85
CA ASN A 115 3.16 1.10 -20.85
C ASN A 115 3.29 2.56 -20.44
N GLU A 116 4.16 3.32 -21.09
CA GLU A 116 4.44 4.73 -20.75
C GLU A 116 3.33 5.71 -21.18
N HIS A 117 2.35 5.24 -21.95
CA HIS A 117 1.24 6.04 -22.47
C HIS A 117 -0.08 5.89 -21.68
N LEU A 118 -0.08 5.07 -20.61
CA LEU A 118 -1.18 4.93 -19.64
C LEU A 118 -0.78 5.53 -18.29
#